data_AF-A0A535IDY4-F1
#
_entry.id   AF-A0A535IDY4-F1
#
_cell.length_a   1.000
_cell.length_b   1.000
_cell.length_c   1.000
_cell.angle_alpha   90.00
_cell.angle_beta   90.00
_cell.angle_gamma   90.00
#
_symmetry.space_group_name_H-M   'P 1'
#
loop_
_entity.id
_entity.type
_entity.pdbx_description
1 polymer ?
#
loop_
_entity_poly.entity_id
_entity_poly.type
_entity_poly.pdbx_seq_one_letter_code
_entity_poly.pdbx_strand_id
1 'polypeptide(L)'
;MPVARAAIAHCQFDDTSGFLHGFHGKLEDASGCEVRLIGVNWFGFETRTFSPHGLWARNWQEMLDQIAQAGFNTLRLPFSNQLFDPSSKPQGIDY
;
A
#
# COMPACT_ATOMS: atom_id res chain seq x y z
N MET A 1 -6.72 44.63 -9.77
CA MET A 1 -6.68 43.25 -10.29
C MET A 1 -7.21 42.33 -9.20
N PRO A 2 -8.35 41.64 -9.36
CA PRO A 2 -8.78 40.67 -8.37
C PRO A 2 -7.88 39.44 -8.48
N VAL A 3 -7.30 39.02 -7.36
CA VAL A 3 -6.53 37.78 -7.26
C VAL A 3 -7.53 36.63 -7.30
N ALA A 4 -7.43 35.77 -8.32
CA ALA A 4 -8.26 34.57 -8.40
C ALA A 4 -7.98 33.70 -7.17
N ARG A 5 -9.03 33.45 -6.37
CA ARG A 5 -8.98 32.54 -5.23
C ARG A 5 -8.81 31.12 -5.80
N ALA A 6 -7.66 30.49 -5.57
CA ALA A 6 -7.47 29.08 -5.92
C ALA A 6 -8.58 28.26 -5.25
N ALA A 7 -9.23 27.38 -6.04
CA ALA A 7 -10.20 26.45 -5.50
C ALA A 7 -9.50 25.62 -4.41
N ILE A 8 -10.12 25.55 -3.24
CA ILE A 8 -9.68 24.63 -2.19
C ILE A 8 -9.96 23.23 -2.74
N ALA A 9 -8.91 22.48 -3.05
CA ALA A 9 -9.04 21.06 -3.33
C ALA A 9 -9.73 20.43 -2.10
N HIS A 10 -10.93 19.89 -2.30
CA HIS A 10 -11.63 19.16 -1.24
C HIS A 10 -11.00 17.78 -1.14
N CYS A 11 -9.92 17.72 -0.38
CA CYS A 11 -9.20 16.48 -0.15
C CYS A 11 -10.02 15.60 0.81
N GLN A 12 -10.61 14.56 0.25
CA GLN A 12 -11.27 13.51 1.01
C GLN A 12 -10.26 12.41 1.33
N PHE A 13 -10.41 11.77 2.49
CA PHE A 13 -9.40 10.88 3.05
C PHE A 13 -9.32 9.51 2.34
N ASP A 14 -10.35 9.14 1.57
CA ASP A 14 -10.52 7.79 1.00
C ASP A 14 -10.53 7.74 -0.53
N ASP A 15 -10.29 8.86 -1.22
CA ASP A 15 -10.30 8.92 -2.68
C ASP A 15 -8.99 9.52 -3.21
N THR A 16 -7.90 8.74 -3.13
CA THR A 16 -6.66 9.07 -3.83
C THR A 16 -6.88 8.93 -5.33
N SER A 17 -6.84 10.05 -6.04
CA SER A 17 -7.04 10.08 -7.49
C SER A 17 -5.72 10.06 -8.26
N GLY A 18 -5.55 9.11 -9.17
CA GLY A 18 -4.40 9.04 -10.08
C GLY A 18 -3.05 8.74 -9.40
N PHE A 19 -1.96 9.13 -10.07
CA PHE A 19 -0.60 8.86 -9.59
C PHE A 19 -0.17 9.85 -8.51
N LEU A 20 0.55 9.32 -7.50
CA LEU A 20 1.17 10.13 -6.47
C LEU A 20 2.46 10.79 -6.99
N HIS A 21 2.70 12.03 -6.57
CA HIS A 21 3.91 12.78 -6.90
C HIS A 21 4.38 13.61 -5.70
N GLY A 22 5.66 13.97 -5.69
CA GLY A 22 6.22 14.81 -4.63
C GLY A 22 6.01 16.29 -4.93
N PHE A 23 5.46 17.05 -3.99
CA PHE A 23 5.33 18.50 -4.07
C PHE A 23 5.66 19.15 -2.72
N HIS A 24 6.64 20.06 -2.71
CA HIS A 24 7.03 20.84 -1.52
C HIS A 24 7.26 20.00 -0.24
N GLY A 25 7.88 18.82 -0.37
CA GLY A 25 8.15 17.91 0.76
C GLY A 25 6.94 17.08 1.21
N LYS A 26 5.83 17.13 0.47
CA LYS A 26 4.64 16.33 0.67
C LYS A 26 4.45 15.36 -0.50
N LEU A 27 3.63 14.35 -0.27
CA LEU A 27 3.13 13.49 -1.34
C LEU A 27 1.73 13.99 -1.69
N GLU A 28 1.47 14.23 -2.97
CA GLU A 28 0.18 14.69 -3.47
C GLU A 28 -0.34 13.73 -4.54
N ASP A 29 -1.66 13.55 -4.61
CA ASP A 29 -2.31 12.82 -5.69
C ASP A 29 -2.48 13.69 -6.96
N ALA A 30 -3.08 13.14 -8.02
CA ALA A 30 -3.26 13.86 -9.28
C ALA A 30 -4.25 15.04 -9.18
N SER A 31 -5.04 15.13 -8.10
CA SER A 31 -5.95 16.24 -7.83
C SER A 31 -5.30 17.38 -7.02
N GLY A 32 -4.03 17.21 -6.61
CA GLY A 32 -3.31 18.15 -5.75
C GLY A 32 -3.63 17.98 -4.26
N CYS A 33 -4.15 16.81 -3.87
CA CYS A 33 -4.47 16.51 -2.49
C CYS A 33 -3.32 15.81 -1.78
N GLU A 34 -2.97 16.31 -0.58
CA GLU A 34 -1.91 15.72 0.24
C GLU A 34 -2.31 14.31 0.71
N VAL A 35 -1.42 13.35 0.49
CA VAL A 35 -1.57 11.94 0.86
C VAL A 35 -0.54 11.59 1.91
N ARG A 36 -0.99 10.95 2.99
CA ARG A 36 -0.10 10.41 4.03
C ARG A 36 -0.10 8.89 3.98
N LEU A 37 1.07 8.31 3.72
CA LEU A 37 1.25 6.86 3.77
C LEU A 37 1.50 6.41 5.22
N ILE A 38 0.52 5.74 5.82
CA ILE A 38 0.62 5.09 7.12
C ILE A 38 0.79 3.59 6.83
N GLY A 39 2.06 3.18 6.71
CA GLY A 39 2.42 1.90 6.15
C GLY A 39 2.89 0.85 7.15
N VAL A 40 2.59 -0.42 6.85
CA VAL A 40 3.24 -1.60 7.46
C VAL A 40 4.00 -2.42 6.42
N ASN A 41 5.01 -3.17 6.88
CA ASN A 41 5.71 -4.14 6.06
C ASN A 41 5.09 -5.53 6.27
N TRP A 42 4.68 -6.19 5.20
CA TRP A 42 4.31 -7.61 5.24
C TRP A 42 5.32 -8.41 4.44
N PHE A 43 6.26 -9.00 5.17
CA PHE A 43 7.41 -9.73 4.62
C PHE A 43 7.05 -11.18 4.30
N GLY A 44 7.89 -11.83 3.50
CA GLY A 44 7.81 -13.25 3.19
C GLY A 44 8.08 -13.56 1.72
N PHE A 45 7.61 -12.71 0.80
CA PHE A 45 7.82 -12.83 -0.64
C PHE A 45 9.30 -12.80 -1.05
N GLU A 46 10.15 -12.18 -0.25
CA GLU A 46 11.60 -12.15 -0.44
C GLU A 46 12.32 -13.40 0.08
N THR A 47 11.62 -14.27 0.81
CA THR A 47 12.15 -15.49 1.39
C THR A 47 11.86 -16.71 0.51
N ARG A 48 12.27 -17.90 0.96
CA ARG A 48 11.99 -19.17 0.26
C ARG A 48 10.52 -19.56 0.23
N THR A 49 9.65 -18.89 0.98
CA THR A 49 8.21 -19.16 0.97
C THR A 49 7.51 -18.53 -0.23
N PHE A 50 8.08 -17.49 -0.86
CA PHE A 50 7.48 -16.82 -2.01
C PHE A 50 6.02 -16.35 -1.78
N SER A 51 5.68 -16.10 -0.52
CA SER A 51 4.35 -15.77 -0.02
C SER A 51 4.50 -14.92 1.23
N PRO A 52 3.52 -14.07 1.58
CA PRO A 52 3.52 -13.38 2.86
C PRO A 52 3.55 -14.38 4.02
N HIS A 53 4.34 -14.09 5.05
CA HIS A 53 4.35 -14.94 6.25
C HIS A 53 3.05 -14.80 7.04
N GLY A 54 2.65 -15.86 7.74
CA GLY A 54 1.45 -15.93 8.55
C GLY A 54 0.27 -16.65 7.90
N LEU A 55 0.34 -16.95 6.60
CA LEU A 55 -0.75 -17.61 5.85
C LEU A 55 -0.98 -19.09 6.21
N TRP A 56 -0.10 -19.69 7.01
CA TRP A 56 -0.30 -20.99 7.64
C TRP A 56 -1.17 -20.93 8.90
N ALA A 57 -1.39 -19.72 9.45
CA ALA A 57 -2.10 -19.50 10.71
C ALA A 57 -3.36 -18.64 10.54
N ARG A 58 -3.45 -17.85 9.45
CA ARG A 58 -4.58 -16.96 9.20
C ARG A 58 -4.80 -16.74 7.71
N ASN A 59 -6.06 -16.59 7.31
CA ASN A 59 -6.42 -16.17 5.96
C ASN A 59 -5.89 -14.74 5.66
N TRP A 60 -5.46 -14.54 4.41
CA TRP A 60 -4.87 -13.26 3.99
C TRP A 60 -5.87 -12.10 3.97
N GLN A 61 -7.17 -12.35 3.76
CA GLN A 61 -8.21 -11.32 3.79
C GLN A 61 -8.40 -10.81 5.22
N GLU A 62 -8.47 -11.71 6.21
CA GLU A 62 -8.55 -11.33 7.62
C GLU A 62 -7.31 -10.57 8.11
N MET A 63 -6.12 -10.88 7.54
CA MET A 63 -4.92 -10.07 7.77
C MET A 63 -5.10 -8.64 7.22
N LEU A 64 -5.58 -8.48 5.98
CA LEU A 64 -5.82 -7.17 5.39
C LEU A 64 -6.91 -6.38 6.13
N ASP A 65 -7.98 -7.05 6.55
CA ASP A 65 -9.05 -6.46 7.35
C ASP A 65 -8.50 -5.92 8.67
N GLN A 66 -7.65 -6.69 9.36
CA GLN A 66 -7.01 -6.20 10.59
C GLN A 66 -6.11 -5.00 10.31
N ILE A 67 -5.31 -5.02 9.23
CA ILE A 67 -4.43 -3.91 8.85
C ILE A 67 -5.23 -2.63 8.60
N ALA A 68 -6.34 -2.73 7.86
CA ALA A 68 -7.24 -1.63 7.59
C ALA A 68 -7.93 -1.13 8.87
N GLN A 69 -8.46 -2.04 9.71
CA GLN A 69 -9.09 -1.70 10.99
C GLN A 69 -8.13 -1.03 11.97
N ALA A 70 -6.84 -1.34 11.91
CA ALA A 70 -5.79 -0.69 12.69
C ALA A 70 -5.43 0.72 12.17
N GLY A 71 -5.99 1.16 11.03
CA GLY A 71 -5.78 2.48 10.46
C GLY A 71 -4.58 2.62 9.52
N PHE A 72 -4.00 1.50 9.05
CA PHE A 72 -2.97 1.52 8.02
C PHE A 72 -3.60 1.58 6.63
N ASN A 73 -3.00 2.37 5.74
CA ASN A 73 -3.51 2.56 4.37
C ASN A 73 -2.49 2.14 3.29
N THR A 74 -1.30 1.71 3.70
CA THR A 74 -0.21 1.35 2.79
C THR A 74 0.44 0.05 3.21
N LEU A 75 0.74 -0.81 2.25
CA LEU A 75 1.48 -2.04 2.49
C LEU A 75 2.79 -2.01 1.69
N ARG A 76 3.92 -2.15 2.38
CA ARG A 76 5.19 -2.42 1.73
C ARG A 76 5.40 -3.93 1.67
N LEU A 77 5.56 -4.45 0.46
CA LEU A 77 5.79 -5.86 0.16
C LEU A 77 7.24 -6.06 -0.30
N PRO A 78 8.16 -6.46 0.58
CA PRO A 78 9.51 -6.87 0.16
C PRO A 78 9.40 -8.14 -0.68
N PHE A 79 10.08 -8.21 -1.82
CA PHE A 79 10.13 -9.39 -2.68
C PHE A 79 11.53 -9.65 -3.21
N SER A 80 11.79 -10.88 -3.65
CA SER A 80 13.03 -11.26 -4.34
C SER A 80 12.77 -11.38 -5.84
N ASN A 81 13.79 -11.19 -6.69
CA ASN A 81 13.64 -11.39 -8.14
C ASN A 81 13.23 -12.83 -8.49
N GLN A 82 13.70 -13.81 -7.70
CA GLN A 82 13.37 -15.23 -7.85
C GLN A 82 11.86 -15.49 -7.74
N LEU A 83 11.10 -14.64 -7.04
CA LEU A 83 9.65 -14.76 -6.94
C LEU A 83 8.96 -14.85 -8.31
N PHE A 84 9.51 -14.19 -9.34
CA PHE A 84 8.94 -14.16 -10.68
C PHE A 84 9.42 -15.29 -11.59
N ASP A 85 10.29 -16.18 -11.11
CA ASP A 85 10.65 -17.39 -11.84
C ASP A 85 9.42 -18.33 -11.91
N PRO A 86 9.06 -18.87 -13.09
CA PRO A 86 7.94 -19.81 -13.23
C PRO A 86 7.98 -21.03 -12.29
N SER A 87 9.18 -21.44 -11.87
CA SER A 87 9.42 -22.56 -10.96
C SER A 87 9.22 -22.21 -9.48
N SER A 88 9.26 -20.93 -9.11
CA SER A 88 9.00 -20.47 -7.75
C SER A 88 7.52 -20.57 -7.42
N LYS A 89 7.17 -21.40 -6.43
CA LYS A 89 5.79 -21.59 -5.97
C LYS A 89 5.60 -21.00 -4.58
N PRO A 90 4.53 -20.23 -4.32
CA PRO A 90 4.14 -19.83 -2.98
C PRO A 90 3.98 -21.05 -2.06
N GLN A 91 4.50 -20.98 -0.83
CA GLN A 91 4.45 -22.04 0.18
C GLN A 91 3.96 -21.49 1.52
N GLY A 92 3.57 -22.38 2.44
CA GLY A 92 3.12 -21.99 3.78
C GLY A 92 1.78 -21.22 3.76
N ILE A 93 0.88 -21.65 2.89
CA ILE A 93 -0.48 -21.10 2.73
C ILE A 93 -1.45 -22.23 2.98
N ASP A 94 -2.15 -22.16 4.12
CA ASP A 94 -3.13 -23.17 4.54
C ASP A 94 -4.55 -22.58 4.65
N TYR A 95 -4.69 -21.26 4.42
CA TYR A 95 -5.94 -20.49 4.55
C TYR A 95 -6.11 -19.47 3.43
#